data_AF-A0A847BM40-F1
#
_entry.id   AF-A0A847BM40-F1
#
_cell.length_a   1.000
_cell.length_b   1.000
_cell.length_c   1.000
_cell.angle_alpha   90.00
_cell.angle_beta   90.00
_cell.angle_gamma   90.00
#
_symmetry.space_group_name_H-M   'P 1'
#
loop_
_entity.id
_entity.type
_entity.pdbx_description
1 polymer ?
#
loop_
_entity_poly.entity_id
_entity_poly.type
_entity_poly.pdbx_seq_one_letter_code
_entity_poly.pdbx_strand_id
1 'polypeptide(L)'
;PCSIKDDMDQVYAAFNKCDVVVLATPTYFWTLSGQLKCTIDRLFAVMEASPDRKIPQKDCILMVSAGGTIRDEDIHWYDTLVQNLQWNSIGKVLAHNCLKAGAVKDKAEFTQAEKMGKDL
;
A
#
# COMPACT_ATOMS: atom_id res chain seq x y z
N PRO A 1 -19.71 -6.73 -7.69
CA PRO A 1 -19.98 -7.50 -6.44
C PRO A 1 -18.95 -8.64 -6.22
N CYS A 2 -18.33 -8.72 -5.03
CA CYS A 2 -17.39 -9.81 -4.68
C CYS A 2 -18.14 -11.09 -4.29
N SER A 3 -17.85 -12.20 -4.98
CA SER A 3 -18.46 -13.52 -4.73
C SER A 3 -17.81 -14.28 -3.56
N ILE A 4 -16.56 -13.93 -3.22
CA ILE A 4 -15.84 -14.50 -2.09
C ILE A 4 -16.26 -13.73 -0.83
N LYS A 5 -16.83 -14.45 0.14
CA LYS A 5 -17.32 -13.92 1.42
C LYS A 5 -16.31 -14.16 2.53
N ASP A 6 -15.20 -13.43 2.46
CA ASP A 6 -14.24 -13.32 3.56
C ASP A 6 -14.24 -11.88 4.10
N ASP A 7 -13.25 -11.53 4.93
CA ASP A 7 -13.18 -10.26 5.65
C ASP A 7 -13.02 -9.00 4.74
N MET A 8 -13.03 -9.15 3.41
CA MET A 8 -12.95 -8.00 2.51
C MET A 8 -14.13 -7.03 2.61
N ASP A 9 -15.31 -7.45 3.08
CA ASP A 9 -16.42 -6.51 3.28
C ASP A 9 -16.04 -5.39 4.28
N GLN A 10 -15.22 -5.71 5.29
CA GLN A 10 -14.67 -4.73 6.24
C GLN A 10 -13.65 -3.81 5.55
N VAL A 11 -12.79 -4.37 4.70
CA VAL A 11 -11.79 -3.64 3.93
C VAL A 11 -12.46 -2.67 2.94
N TYR A 12 -13.50 -3.10 2.22
CA TYR A 12 -14.25 -2.24 1.30
C TYR A 12 -14.91 -1.07 2.03
N ALA A 13 -15.53 -1.33 3.19
CA ALA A 13 -16.14 -0.28 4.00
C ALA A 13 -15.11 0.74 4.49
N ALA A 14 -13.94 0.29 4.95
CA ALA A 14 -12.86 1.17 5.37
C ALA A 14 -12.28 1.97 4.18
N PHE A 15 -12.00 1.29 3.07
CA PHE A 15 -11.46 1.89 1.85
C PHE A 15 -12.37 3.00 1.30
N ASN A 16 -13.68 2.78 1.27
CA ASN A 16 -14.64 3.77 0.80
C ASN A 16 -14.69 5.02 1.70
N LYS A 17 -14.45 4.87 3.01
CA LYS A 17 -14.53 5.97 3.98
C LYS A 17 -13.23 6.75 4.18
N CYS A 18 -12.08 6.14 3.93
CA CYS A 18 -10.79 6.77 4.17
C CYS A 18 -10.42 7.80 3.09
N ASP A 19 -9.67 8.83 3.45
CA ASP A 19 -9.09 9.77 2.49
C ASP A 19 -7.71 9.32 2.00
N VAL A 20 -6.95 8.67 2.90
CA VAL A 20 -5.58 8.21 2.67
C VAL A 20 -5.48 6.68 2.80
N VAL A 21 -4.77 6.04 1.87
CA VAL A 21 -4.45 4.61 1.90
C VAL A 21 -2.95 4.40 2.12
N VAL A 22 -2.59 3.70 3.19
CA VAL A 22 -1.19 3.32 3.45
C VAL A 22 -0.97 1.87 3.02
N LEU A 23 -0.10 1.66 2.03
CA LEU A 23 0.31 0.35 1.55
C LEU A 23 1.59 -0.06 2.28
N ALA A 24 1.43 -0.73 3.43
CA ALA A 24 2.54 -1.26 4.21
C ALA A 24 2.86 -2.70 3.80
N THR A 25 4.09 -2.97 3.38
CA THR A 25 4.46 -4.29 2.84
C THR A 25 5.95 -4.61 2.98
N PRO A 26 6.34 -5.85 3.29
CA PRO A 26 7.72 -6.28 3.11
C PRO A 26 8.04 -6.48 1.62
N THR A 27 9.33 -6.46 1.25
CA THR A 27 9.75 -7.02 -0.04
C THR A 27 9.98 -8.52 0.08
N TYR A 28 9.45 -9.27 -0.88
CA TYR A 28 9.76 -10.69 -1.07
C TYR A 28 10.06 -10.94 -2.54
N PHE A 29 11.22 -11.55 -2.81
CA PHE A 29 11.69 -11.82 -4.17
C PHE A 29 11.64 -10.58 -5.08
N TRP A 30 12.20 -9.46 -4.60
CA TRP A 30 12.35 -8.21 -5.36
C TRP A 30 11.02 -7.58 -5.82
N THR A 31 9.95 -7.83 -5.08
CA THR A 31 8.66 -7.15 -5.28
C THR A 31 7.87 -7.07 -3.98
N LEU A 32 6.71 -6.41 -4.01
CA LEU A 32 5.81 -6.28 -2.87
C LEU A 32 5.18 -7.63 -2.50
N SER A 33 4.73 -7.77 -1.26
CA SER A 33 4.13 -9.03 -0.80
C SER A 33 2.91 -9.44 -1.64
N GLY A 34 2.75 -10.75 -1.85
CA GLY A 34 1.56 -11.30 -2.52
C GLY A 34 0.25 -10.95 -1.80
N GLN A 35 0.26 -10.84 -0.47
CA GLN A 35 -0.91 -10.43 0.31
C GLN A 35 -1.39 -9.03 -0.10
N LEU A 36 -0.49 -8.05 -0.17
CA LEU A 36 -0.84 -6.70 -0.63
C LEU A 36 -1.41 -6.73 -2.05
N LYS A 37 -0.76 -7.47 -2.96
CA LYS A 37 -1.22 -7.59 -4.35
C LYS A 37 -2.63 -8.17 -4.43
N CYS A 38 -2.90 -9.26 -3.70
CA CYS A 38 -4.22 -9.88 -3.64
C CYS A 38 -5.27 -8.92 -3.06
N THR A 39 -4.96 -8.15 -2.01
CA THR A 39 -5.89 -7.16 -1.45
C THR A 39 -6.23 -6.08 -2.48
N ILE A 40 -5.24 -5.53 -3.18
CA ILE A 40 -5.46 -4.50 -4.20
C ILE A 40 -6.23 -5.05 -5.41
N ASP A 41 -5.93 -6.26 -5.89
CA ASP A 41 -6.68 -6.89 -6.99
C ASP A 41 -8.17 -7.02 -6.65
N ARG A 42 -8.49 -7.23 -5.38
CA ARG A 42 -9.87 -7.37 -4.93
C ARG A 42 -10.61 -6.05 -4.78
N LEU A 43 -9.94 -4.91 -4.86
CA LEU A 43 -10.60 -3.61 -5.03
C LEU A 43 -11.26 -3.47 -6.41
N PHE A 44 -11.00 -4.38 -7.36
CA PHE A 44 -11.80 -4.52 -8.58
C PHE A 44 -13.30 -4.65 -8.27
N ALA A 45 -13.68 -5.27 -7.15
CA ALA A 45 -15.07 -5.35 -6.73
C ALA A 45 -15.70 -3.98 -6.40
N VAL A 46 -14.89 -3.02 -5.91
CA VAL A 46 -15.33 -1.62 -5.67
C VAL A 46 -15.60 -0.94 -7.00
N MET A 47 -14.68 -1.09 -7.95
CA MET A 47 -14.85 -0.55 -9.31
C MET A 47 -16.11 -1.10 -9.98
N GLU A 48 -16.31 -2.42 -9.94
CA GLU A 48 -17.51 -3.07 -10.51
C GLU A 48 -18.81 -2.69 -9.81
N ALA A 49 -18.74 -2.24 -8.55
CA ALA A 49 -19.90 -1.73 -7.82
C ALA A 49 -20.18 -0.24 -8.11
N SER A 50 -19.23 0.48 -8.70
CA SER A 50 -19.39 1.89 -9.04
C SER A 50 -20.17 2.07 -10.35
N PRO A 51 -21.17 2.96 -10.43
CA PRO A 51 -21.94 3.21 -11.66
C PRO A 51 -21.07 3.60 -12.87
N ASP A 52 -19.96 4.28 -12.62
CA ASP A 52 -19.02 4.76 -13.64
C ASP A 52 -17.82 3.83 -13.87
N ARG A 53 -17.79 2.66 -13.22
CA ARG A 53 -16.67 1.71 -13.23
C ARG A 53 -15.33 2.36 -12.88
N LYS A 54 -15.32 3.25 -11.89
CA LYS A 54 -14.09 3.82 -11.34
C LYS A 54 -13.89 3.39 -9.90
N ILE A 55 -12.61 3.31 -9.52
CA ILE A 55 -12.23 3.30 -8.12
C ILE A 55 -12.13 4.75 -7.63
N PRO A 56 -12.58 5.07 -6.40
CA PRO A 56 -12.32 6.38 -5.81
C PRO A 56 -10.83 6.74 -5.84
N GLN A 57 -10.53 7.99 -6.19
CA GLN A 57 -9.19 8.53 -6.05
C GLN A 57 -8.83 8.65 -4.56
N LYS A 58 -7.59 8.33 -4.22
CA LYS A 58 -7.08 8.39 -2.85
C LYS A 58 -5.72 9.07 -2.85
N ASP A 59 -5.44 9.77 -1.76
CA ASP A 59 -4.05 10.00 -1.37
C ASP A 59 -3.47 8.68 -0.88
N CYS A 60 -2.19 8.42 -1.14
CA CYS A 60 -1.58 7.18 -0.74
C CYS A 60 -0.11 7.30 -0.35
N ILE A 61 0.31 6.40 0.54
CA ILE A 61 1.68 6.28 1.03
C ILE A 61 2.13 4.84 0.85
N LEU A 62 3.34 4.64 0.36
CA LEU A 62 3.98 3.33 0.36
C LEU A 62 4.95 3.21 1.55
N MET A 63 4.82 2.15 2.35
CA MET A 63 5.77 1.82 3.40
C MET A 63 6.36 0.43 3.14
N VAL A 64 7.67 0.36 2.95
CA VAL A 64 8.36 -0.89 2.60
C VAL A 64 9.44 -1.21 3.60
N SER A 65 9.56 -2.48 3.98
CA SER A 65 10.75 -2.99 4.68
C SER A 65 11.38 -4.14 3.90
N ALA A 66 12.70 -4.16 3.78
CA ALA A 66 13.41 -5.23 3.11
C ALA A 66 14.59 -5.74 3.93
N GLY A 67 14.92 -7.03 3.81
CA GLY A 67 16.15 -7.59 4.38
C GLY A 67 17.43 -7.04 3.74
N GLY A 68 17.33 -6.52 2.51
CA GLY A 68 18.43 -5.89 1.76
C GLY A 68 18.09 -4.47 1.32
N THR A 69 18.73 -4.03 0.24
CA THR A 69 18.47 -2.71 -0.36
C THR A 69 17.21 -2.76 -1.23
N ILE A 70 16.24 -1.90 -0.93
CA ILE A 70 15.09 -1.59 -1.79
C ILE A 70 15.57 -0.72 -2.95
N ARG A 71 15.19 -1.09 -4.17
CA ARG A 71 15.46 -0.34 -5.40
C ARG A 71 14.15 0.09 -6.04
N ASP A 72 14.23 1.00 -7.01
CA ASP A 72 13.06 1.49 -7.72
C ASP A 72 12.32 0.35 -8.45
N GLU A 73 13.04 -0.65 -8.97
CA GLU A 73 12.41 -1.80 -9.62
C GLU A 73 11.55 -2.62 -8.65
N ASP A 74 11.96 -2.69 -7.38
CA ASP A 74 11.25 -3.48 -6.36
C ASP A 74 9.89 -2.86 -6.00
N ILE A 75 9.74 -1.54 -6.21
CA ILE A 75 8.52 -0.77 -5.93
C ILE A 75 7.79 -0.28 -7.19
N HIS A 76 8.30 -0.59 -8.38
CA HIS A 76 7.76 -0.10 -9.65
C HIS A 76 6.28 -0.46 -9.87
N TRP A 77 5.84 -1.59 -9.32
CA TRP A 77 4.42 -1.97 -9.35
C TRP A 77 3.52 -0.95 -8.64
N TYR A 78 3.97 -0.39 -7.52
CA TYR A 78 3.22 0.65 -6.80
C TYR A 78 3.11 1.91 -7.66
N ASP A 79 4.20 2.35 -8.29
CA ASP A 79 4.18 3.55 -9.13
C ASP A 79 3.22 3.39 -10.30
N THR A 80 3.26 2.22 -10.95
CA THR A 80 2.33 1.87 -12.03
C THR A 80 0.88 1.83 -11.54
N LEU A 81 0.63 1.27 -10.35
CA LEU A 81 -0.70 1.21 -9.75
C LEU A 81 -1.25 2.62 -9.52
N VAL A 82 -0.50 3.46 -8.83
CA VAL A 82 -0.91 4.84 -8.49
C VAL A 82 -1.19 5.65 -9.76
N GLN A 83 -0.32 5.54 -10.77
CA GLN A 83 -0.51 6.21 -12.05
C GLN A 83 -1.80 5.75 -12.75
N ASN A 84 -2.03 4.44 -12.85
CA ASN A 84 -3.18 3.88 -13.56
C ASN A 84 -4.50 4.14 -12.83
N LEU A 85 -4.49 4.15 -11.49
CA LEU A 85 -5.67 4.48 -10.68
C LEU A 85 -5.87 5.99 -10.54
N GLN A 86 -4.94 6.82 -11.04
CA GLN A 86 -4.92 8.26 -10.87
C GLN A 86 -5.00 8.67 -9.38
N TRP A 87 -4.33 7.90 -8.54
CA TRP A 87 -4.15 8.22 -7.13
C TRP A 87 -3.03 9.23 -6.96
N ASN A 88 -3.00 9.92 -5.83
CA ASN A 88 -1.97 10.87 -5.49
C ASN A 88 -1.01 10.24 -4.47
N SER A 89 0.22 9.95 -4.89
CA SER A 89 1.26 9.45 -3.98
C SER A 89 1.85 10.61 -3.19
N ILE A 90 1.54 10.67 -1.90
CA ILE A 90 1.99 11.75 -1.00
C ILE A 90 3.25 11.37 -0.20
N GLY A 91 3.77 10.15 -0.35
CA GLY A 91 5.04 9.78 0.26
C GLY A 91 5.43 8.31 0.13
N LYS A 92 6.72 8.04 0.33
CA LYS A 92 7.26 6.68 0.47
C LYS A 92 8.21 6.62 1.67
N VAL A 93 8.17 5.52 2.41
CA VAL A 93 9.10 5.20 3.50
C VAL A 93 9.72 3.84 3.19
N LEU A 94 11.04 3.80 2.96
CA LEU A 94 11.75 2.62 2.45
C LEU A 94 12.81 2.16 3.45
N ALA A 95 12.46 1.23 4.33
CA ALA A 95 13.35 0.72 5.38
C ALA A 95 14.24 -0.44 4.87
N HIS A 96 15.47 -0.11 4.51
CA HIS A 96 16.46 -1.06 4.02
C HIS A 96 17.07 -1.91 5.15
N ASN A 97 17.65 -3.07 4.81
CA ASN A 97 18.48 -3.87 5.72
C ASN A 97 17.80 -4.23 7.07
N CYS A 98 16.55 -4.68 7.01
CA CYS A 98 15.72 -5.12 8.13
C CYS A 98 15.70 -6.66 8.23
N LEU A 99 16.78 -7.25 8.78
CA LEU A 99 16.94 -8.71 8.83
C LEU A 99 16.20 -9.42 9.96
N LYS A 100 15.74 -8.67 10.97
CA LYS A 100 15.04 -9.22 12.15
C LYS A 100 13.83 -8.38 12.50
N ALA A 101 12.85 -9.02 13.14
CA ALA A 101 11.69 -8.31 13.68
C ALA A 101 12.14 -7.17 14.59
N GLY A 102 11.50 -6.00 14.43
CA GLY A 102 11.83 -4.80 15.20
C GLY A 102 13.02 -3.99 14.70
N ALA A 103 13.81 -4.48 13.72
CA ALA A 103 14.97 -3.76 13.20
C ALA A 103 14.65 -2.36 12.63
N VAL A 104 13.39 -2.11 12.26
CA VAL A 104 12.92 -0.79 11.80
C VAL A 104 12.98 0.28 12.89
N LYS A 105 12.84 -0.08 14.17
CA LYS A 105 12.73 0.89 15.28
C LYS A 105 13.98 1.75 15.47
N ASP A 106 15.14 1.23 15.09
CA ASP A 106 16.42 1.91 15.23
C ASP A 106 16.82 2.69 13.96
N LYS A 107 15.88 2.85 13.00
CA LYS A 107 16.13 3.46 11.69
C LYS A 107 15.42 4.80 11.55
N ALA A 108 15.99 5.69 10.73
CA ALA A 108 15.42 7.01 10.47
C ALA A 108 14.01 6.92 9.85
N GLU A 109 13.77 5.87 9.07
CA GLU A 109 12.50 5.55 8.42
C GLU A 109 11.35 5.36 9.41
N PHE A 110 11.63 4.91 10.64
CA PHE A 110 10.61 4.82 11.70
C PHE A 110 10.12 6.21 12.11
N THR A 111 11.05 7.13 12.39
CA THR A 111 10.73 8.52 12.72
C THR A 111 10.12 9.25 11.51
N GLN A 112 10.56 8.95 10.29
CA GLN A 112 9.97 9.47 9.06
C GLN A 112 8.49 9.08 8.95
N ALA A 113 8.16 7.80 9.19
CA ALA A 113 6.78 7.33 9.17
C ALA A 113 5.92 8.00 10.25
N GLU A 114 6.44 8.13 11.47
CA GLU A 114 5.74 8.85 12.55
C GLU A 114 5.47 10.31 12.21
N LYS A 115 6.45 11.00 11.64
CA LYS A 115 6.28 12.40 11.21
C LYS A 115 5.24 12.51 10.10
N MET A 116 5.35 11.67 9.08
CA MET A 116 4.41 11.65 7.97
C MET A 116 2.97 11.44 8.45
N GLY A 117 2.75 10.52 9.40
CA GLY A 117 1.42 10.29 9.97
C GLY A 117 0.87 11.45 10.80
N LYS A 118 1.72 12.31 11.37
CA LYS A 118 1.30 13.54 12.10
C LYS A 118 0.92 14.69 11.17
N ASP A 119 1.44 14.67 9.95
CA ASP A 119 1.23 15.72 8.95
C ASP A 119 -0.01 15.42 8.05
N LEU A 120 -0.73 14.33 8.31
CA LEU A 120 -2.02 13.96 7.69
C LEU A 120 -3.20 14.50 8.50
#